data_AF-A0A328AT60-F1
#
_entry.id   AF-A0A328AT60-F1
#
_cell.length_a   1.000
_cell.length_b   1.000
_cell.length_c   1.000
_cell.angle_alpha   90.00
_cell.angle_beta   90.00
_cell.angle_gamma   90.00
#
_symmetry.space_group_name_H-M   'P 1'
#
loop_
_entity.id
_entity.type
_entity.pdbx_description
1 polymer ?
#
loop_
_entity_poly.entity_id
_entity_poly.type
_entity_poly.pdbx_seq_one_letter_code
_entity_poly.pdbx_strand_id
1 'polypeptide(L)'
;MPFGTRLLLSAAIGSLIIFIALAPSGPRIYRLALNAQPHLPDLKLFAHLPLAIQLHILGALGAILLGAALMWLRKGRILHRAGGWTWVGLVALVAGSSMFIRGANGGGLSILHLLTGWTLITLPLAVLWAKRHQVQRHRRAMMGLFYGGFVINLAFAFIPGRTMWQLFFG
;
A
#
# COMPACT_ATOMS: atom_id res chain seq x y z
N MET A 1 -7.32 -25.86 6.00
CA MET A 1 -7.99 -24.57 5.68
C MET A 1 -7.50 -24.04 4.34
N PRO A 2 -8.39 -23.87 3.35
CA PRO A 2 -8.01 -23.35 2.03
C PRO A 2 -7.47 -21.92 2.12
N PHE A 3 -6.56 -21.57 1.20
CA PHE A 3 -5.90 -20.26 1.13
C PHE A 3 -6.88 -19.08 1.16
N GLY A 4 -8.05 -19.22 0.53
CA GLY A 4 -9.12 -18.21 0.51
C GLY A 4 -9.65 -17.87 1.91
N THR A 5 -9.98 -18.87 2.73
CA THR A 5 -10.46 -18.63 4.11
C THR A 5 -9.47 -17.91 4.99
N ARG A 6 -8.16 -18.20 4.86
CA ARG A 6 -7.13 -17.51 5.64
C ARG A 6 -6.99 -16.05 5.21
N LEU A 7 -7.02 -15.78 3.91
CA LEU A 7 -6.97 -14.42 3.37
C LEU A 7 -8.20 -13.59 3.79
N LEU A 8 -9.39 -14.19 3.74
CA LEU A 8 -10.63 -13.56 4.16
C LEU A 8 -10.64 -13.24 5.67
N LEU A 9 -10.15 -14.16 6.50
CA LEU A 9 -10.00 -13.92 7.94
C LEU A 9 -8.98 -12.82 8.22
N SER A 10 -7.83 -12.81 7.53
CA SER A 10 -6.83 -11.75 7.66
C SER A 10 -7.36 -10.39 7.21
N ALA A 11 -8.10 -10.35 6.11
CA ALA A 11 -8.75 -9.15 5.61
C ALA A 11 -9.82 -8.65 6.60
N ALA A 12 -10.66 -9.55 7.13
CA ALA A 12 -11.70 -9.20 8.11
C ALA A 12 -11.13 -8.65 9.42
N ILE A 13 -10.04 -9.26 9.94
CA ILE A 13 -9.35 -8.76 11.13
C ILE A 13 -8.73 -7.38 10.84
N GLY A 14 -8.10 -7.21 9.68
CA GLY A 14 -7.60 -5.91 9.23
C GLY A 14 -8.72 -4.86 9.18
N SER A 15 -9.82 -5.16 8.51
CA SER A 15 -11.01 -4.29 8.41
C SER A 15 -11.65 -3.96 9.76
N LEU A 16 -11.66 -4.89 10.71
CA LEU A 16 -12.17 -4.65 12.06
C LEU A 16 -11.27 -3.70 12.85
N ILE A 17 -9.95 -3.88 12.78
CA ILE A 17 -8.98 -2.99 13.42
C ILE A 17 -9.09 -1.58 12.82
N ILE A 18 -9.31 -1.47 11.50
CA ILE A 18 -9.55 -0.21 10.79
C ILE A 18 -10.81 0.49 11.32
N PHE A 19 -11.92 -0.25 11.40
CA PHE A 19 -13.18 0.28 11.87
C PHE A 19 -13.07 0.82 13.30
N ILE A 20 -12.44 0.06 14.20
CA ILE A 20 -12.21 0.47 15.59
C ILE A 20 -11.31 1.72 15.66
N ALA A 21 -10.26 1.80 14.85
CA ALA A 21 -9.35 2.94 14.82
C ALA A 21 -10.02 4.23 14.30
N LEU A 22 -11.05 4.12 13.46
CA LEU A 22 -11.76 5.25 12.87
C LEU A 22 -13.03 5.66 13.62
N ALA A 23 -13.60 4.77 14.42
CA ALA A 23 -14.85 5.01 15.15
C ALA A 23 -14.87 6.32 15.98
N PRO A 24 -13.80 6.71 16.71
CA PRO A 24 -13.79 7.97 17.48
C PRO A 24 -13.81 9.23 16.59
N SER A 25 -13.35 9.12 15.35
CA SER A 25 -13.25 10.23 14.39
C SER A 25 -14.47 10.35 13.48
N GLY A 26 -15.45 9.47 13.63
CA GLY A 26 -16.61 9.30 12.75
C GLY A 26 -17.32 10.62 12.37
N PRO A 27 -17.68 11.49 13.33
CA PRO A 27 -18.40 12.73 13.03
C PRO A 27 -17.60 13.75 12.22
N ARG A 28 -16.26 13.77 12.35
CA ARG A 28 -15.38 14.64 11.54
C ARG A 28 -15.20 14.07 10.14
N ILE A 29 -14.94 12.77 10.05
CA ILE A 29 -14.77 12.05 8.78
C ILE A 29 -16.04 12.17 7.94
N TYR A 30 -17.21 11.97 8.56
CA TYR A 30 -18.50 12.08 7.88
C TYR A 30 -18.77 13.50 7.35
N ARG A 31 -18.48 14.54 8.14
CA ARG A 31 -18.61 15.94 7.68
C ARG A 31 -17.70 16.25 6.48
N LEU A 32 -16.45 15.78 6.51
CA LEU A 32 -15.52 15.94 5.39
C LEU A 32 -16.00 15.17 4.15
N ALA A 33 -16.56 13.98 4.33
CA ALA A 33 -17.12 13.19 3.24
C ALA A 33 -18.35 13.85 2.59
N LEU A 34 -19.24 14.44 3.39
CA LEU A 34 -20.43 15.14 2.87
C LEU A 34 -20.07 16.41 2.07
N ASN A 35 -18.97 17.07 2.42
CA ASN A 35 -18.50 18.29 1.76
C ASN A 35 -17.47 17.99 0.64
N ALA A 36 -17.28 16.72 0.27
CA ALA A 36 -16.34 16.32 -0.77
C ALA A 36 -16.70 16.98 -2.10
N GLN A 37 -15.73 17.63 -2.73
CA GLN A 37 -15.87 18.13 -4.11
C GLN A 37 -14.90 17.38 -5.00
N PRO A 38 -15.35 16.41 -5.82
CA PRO A 38 -14.45 15.66 -6.67
C PRO A 38 -13.84 16.56 -7.75
N HIS A 39 -12.52 16.59 -7.81
CA HIS A 39 -11.74 17.33 -8.80
C HIS A 39 -10.57 16.49 -9.32
N LEU A 40 -9.93 16.95 -10.40
CA LEU A 40 -8.66 16.37 -10.86
C LEU A 40 -7.58 16.54 -9.78
N PRO A 41 -6.59 15.64 -9.70
CA PRO A 41 -5.56 15.72 -8.66
C PRO A 41 -4.90 17.10 -8.63
N ASP A 42 -4.93 17.76 -7.48
CA ASP A 42 -4.30 19.07 -7.30
C ASP A 42 -2.77 18.94 -7.36
N LEU A 43 -2.21 19.24 -8.53
CA LEU A 43 -0.78 19.16 -8.78
C LEU A 43 0.03 20.21 -8.00
N LYS A 44 -0.60 21.34 -7.63
CA LYS A 44 0.07 22.37 -6.81
C LYS A 44 0.21 21.88 -5.38
N LEU A 45 -0.86 21.32 -4.82
CA LEU A 45 -0.80 20.67 -3.51
C LEU A 45 0.26 19.56 -3.50
N PHE A 46 0.27 18.70 -4.52
CA PHE A 46 1.25 17.62 -4.65
C PHE A 46 2.70 18.14 -4.63
N ALA A 47 2.99 19.20 -5.39
CA ALA A 47 4.33 19.78 -5.48
C ALA A 47 4.85 20.35 -4.14
N HIS A 48 3.94 20.77 -3.25
CA HIS A 48 4.27 21.27 -1.91
C HIS A 48 4.38 20.18 -0.84
N LEU A 49 4.06 18.92 -1.16
CA LEU A 49 4.21 17.82 -0.20
C LEU A 49 5.70 17.56 0.08
N PRO A 50 6.06 17.12 1.30
CA PRO A 50 7.39 16.61 1.61
C PRO A 50 7.86 15.57 0.59
N LEU A 51 9.15 15.59 0.24
CA LEU A 51 9.74 14.70 -0.77
C LEU A 51 9.42 13.22 -0.48
N ALA A 52 9.46 12.80 0.79
CA ALA A 52 9.11 11.43 1.17
C ALA A 52 7.68 11.03 0.77
N ILE A 53 6.72 11.95 0.88
CA ILE A 53 5.33 11.70 0.48
C ILE A 53 5.21 11.63 -1.05
N GLN A 54 5.88 12.53 -1.78
CA GLN A 54 5.90 12.49 -3.25
C GLN A 54 6.47 11.16 -3.77
N LEU A 55 7.63 10.75 -3.25
CA LEU A 55 8.27 9.47 -3.60
C LEU A 55 7.37 8.27 -3.24
N HIS A 56 6.70 8.32 -2.09
CA HIS A 56 5.78 7.27 -1.69
C HIS A 56 4.60 7.14 -2.65
N ILE A 57 3.94 8.25 -3.01
CA ILE A 57 2.79 8.25 -3.93
C ILE A 57 3.20 7.76 -5.32
N LEU A 58 4.27 8.32 -5.90
CA LEU A 58 4.73 7.94 -7.23
C LEU A 58 5.23 6.49 -7.27
N GLY A 59 5.99 6.07 -6.25
CA GLY A 59 6.45 4.70 -6.11
C GLY A 59 5.28 3.72 -5.97
N ALA A 60 4.25 4.07 -5.20
CA ALA A 60 3.07 3.23 -5.00
C ALA A 60 2.26 3.11 -6.28
N LEU A 61 2.04 4.21 -7.01
CA LEU A 61 1.36 4.19 -8.30
C LEU A 61 2.11 3.29 -9.29
N GLY A 62 3.43 3.46 -9.41
CA GLY A 62 4.27 2.61 -10.26
C GLY A 62 4.20 1.13 -9.85
N ALA A 63 4.27 0.83 -8.55
CA ALA A 63 4.21 -0.54 -8.04
C ALA A 63 2.86 -1.20 -8.30
N ILE A 64 1.76 -0.46 -8.19
CA ILE A 64 0.41 -0.97 -8.48
C ILE A 64 0.28 -1.30 -9.97
N LEU A 65 0.63 -0.36 -10.85
CA LEU A 65 0.53 -0.54 -12.30
C LEU A 65 1.42 -1.69 -12.80
N LEU A 66 2.69 -1.69 -12.40
CA LEU A 66 3.63 -2.74 -12.79
C LEU A 66 3.25 -4.09 -12.16
N GLY A 67 2.81 -4.09 -10.90
CA GLY A 67 2.38 -5.31 -10.21
C GLY A 67 1.18 -5.96 -10.90
N ALA A 68 0.18 -5.16 -11.29
CA ALA A 68 -0.96 -5.63 -12.09
C ALA A 68 -0.50 -6.21 -13.44
N ALA A 69 0.38 -5.52 -14.15
CA ALA A 69 0.95 -6.02 -15.40
C ALA A 69 1.69 -7.36 -15.22
N LEU A 70 2.49 -7.51 -14.15
CA LEU A 70 3.21 -8.73 -13.82
C LEU A 70 2.28 -9.92 -13.52
N MET A 71 1.04 -9.68 -13.11
CA MET A 71 0.04 -10.74 -12.92
C MET A 71 -0.38 -11.38 -14.25
N TRP A 72 -0.40 -10.63 -15.35
CA TRP A 72 -0.72 -11.17 -16.67
C TRP A 72 0.50 -11.74 -17.39
N LEU A 73 1.70 -11.23 -17.11
CA LEU A 73 2.92 -11.73 -17.75
C LEU A 73 3.20 -13.21 -17.46
N ARG A 74 3.85 -13.88 -18.42
CA ARG A 74 4.32 -15.26 -18.28
C ARG A 74 5.44 -15.31 -17.24
N LYS A 75 5.18 -16.06 -16.17
CA LYS A 75 6.06 -16.17 -15.00
C LYS A 75 7.35 -16.88 -15.39
N GLY A 76 8.47 -16.44 -14.81
CA GLY A 76 9.79 -17.05 -15.01
C GLY A 76 10.56 -16.64 -16.27
N ARG A 77 9.93 -15.93 -17.23
CA ARG A 77 10.60 -15.33 -18.40
C ARG A 77 11.32 -14.02 -18.08
N ILE A 78 12.17 -13.56 -18.99
CA ILE A 78 12.99 -12.35 -18.85
C ILE A 78 12.15 -11.14 -18.43
N LEU A 79 11.00 -10.90 -19.09
CA LEU A 79 10.12 -9.77 -18.76
C LEU A 79 9.59 -9.83 -17.32
N HIS A 80 9.19 -11.01 -16.84
CA HIS A 80 8.74 -11.17 -15.45
C HIS A 80 9.89 -10.99 -14.45
N ARG A 81 11.11 -11.42 -14.79
CA ARG A 81 12.29 -11.24 -13.93
C ARG A 81 12.71 -9.77 -13.86
N ALA A 82 12.85 -9.10 -15.00
CA ALA A 82 13.20 -7.69 -15.07
C ALA A 82 12.14 -6.82 -14.37
N GLY A 83 10.88 -6.97 -14.75
CA GLY A 83 9.77 -6.26 -14.11
C GLY A 83 9.65 -6.61 -12.62
N GLY A 84 9.90 -7.87 -12.23
CA GLY A 84 9.92 -8.28 -10.83
C GLY A 84 10.98 -7.56 -9.99
N TRP A 85 12.19 -7.37 -10.52
CA TRP A 85 13.22 -6.59 -9.84
C TRP A 85 12.87 -5.10 -9.76
N THR A 86 12.33 -4.52 -10.82
CA THR A 86 11.82 -3.15 -10.80
C THR A 86 10.72 -2.99 -9.75
N TRP A 87 9.79 -3.94 -9.70
CA TRP A 87 8.71 -3.94 -8.72
C TRP A 87 9.23 -4.06 -7.28
N VAL A 88 10.23 -4.91 -7.03
CA VAL A 88 10.90 -4.99 -5.72
C VAL A 88 11.52 -3.64 -5.33
N GLY A 89 12.18 -2.94 -6.26
CA GLY A 89 12.72 -1.60 -6.03
C GLY A 89 11.64 -0.58 -5.68
N LEU A 90 10.51 -0.59 -6.40
CA LEU A 90 9.38 0.29 -6.13
C LEU A 90 8.75 0.02 -4.76
N VAL A 91 8.53 -1.25 -4.41
CA VAL A 91 7.98 -1.61 -3.09
C VAL A 91 8.95 -1.22 -1.96
N ALA A 92 10.25 -1.38 -2.15
CA ALA A 92 11.27 -0.95 -1.20
C ALA A 92 11.27 0.59 -1.04
N LEU A 93 11.15 1.35 -2.13
CA LEU A 93 11.01 2.80 -2.10
C LEU A 93 9.76 3.23 -1.32
N VAL A 94 8.61 2.58 -1.57
CA VAL A 94 7.35 2.85 -0.89
C VAL A 94 7.46 2.57 0.61
N ALA A 95 8.00 1.41 0.98
CA ALA A 95 8.17 1.03 2.38
C ALA A 95 9.25 1.86 3.11
N GLY A 96 10.33 2.23 2.42
CA GLY A 96 11.36 3.10 2.99
C GLY A 96 10.86 4.52 3.22
N SER A 97 10.20 5.11 2.22
CA SER A 97 9.63 6.45 2.31
C SER A 97 8.53 6.55 3.37
N SER A 98 7.71 5.50 3.57
CA SER A 98 6.64 5.51 4.59
C SER A 98 7.18 5.66 6.02
N MET A 99 8.41 5.24 6.31
CA MET A 99 9.05 5.41 7.63
C MET A 99 9.23 6.88 8.03
N PHE A 100 9.24 7.79 7.05
CA PHE A 100 9.37 9.23 7.25
C PHE A 100 8.02 9.95 7.27
N ILE A 101 6.91 9.25 6.97
CA ILE A 101 5.56 9.82 6.95
C ILE A 101 4.92 9.65 8.33
N ARG A 102 5.16 10.61 9.24
CA ARG A 102 4.71 10.56 10.65
C ARG A 102 3.45 11.38 10.96
N GLY A 103 2.79 11.93 9.95
CA GLY A 103 1.79 13.00 10.13
C GLY A 103 0.36 12.58 10.50
N ALA A 104 -0.08 11.35 10.20
CA ALA A 104 -1.52 11.03 10.30
C ALA A 104 -2.05 10.86 11.73
N ASN A 105 -1.17 10.68 12.73
CA ASN A 105 -1.53 10.39 14.13
C ASN A 105 -0.79 11.32 15.13
N GLY A 106 -0.63 12.62 14.82
CA GLY A 106 -0.01 13.56 15.76
C GLY A 106 1.46 13.26 16.10
N GLY A 107 2.21 12.66 15.16
CA GLY A 107 3.64 12.37 15.32
C GLY A 107 4.00 10.95 15.80
N GLY A 108 3.01 10.14 16.20
CA GLY A 108 3.21 8.75 16.62
C GLY A 108 3.30 7.72 15.48
N LEU A 109 3.90 6.55 15.75
CA LEU A 109 3.85 5.40 14.86
C LEU A 109 2.40 4.94 14.68
N SER A 110 1.89 5.01 13.45
CA SER A 110 0.56 4.48 13.11
C SER A 110 0.60 2.97 12.94
N ILE A 111 -0.56 2.30 13.05
CA ILE A 111 -0.72 0.88 12.73
C ILE A 111 -0.16 0.53 11.33
N LEU A 112 -0.13 1.49 10.40
CA LEU A 112 0.42 1.32 9.05
C LEU A 112 1.95 1.12 9.06
N HIS A 113 2.65 1.48 10.13
CA HIS A 113 4.07 1.16 10.29
C HIS A 113 4.30 -0.34 10.54
N LEU A 114 3.34 -1.05 11.12
CA LEU A 114 3.41 -2.52 11.21
C LEU A 114 3.35 -3.14 9.81
N LEU A 115 2.49 -2.60 8.94
CA LEU A 115 2.43 -3.02 7.54
C LEU A 115 3.76 -2.75 6.82
N THR A 116 4.38 -1.59 7.08
CA THR A 116 5.72 -1.26 6.56
C THR A 116 6.77 -2.28 7.01
N GLY A 117 6.83 -2.60 8.31
CA GLY A 117 7.77 -3.60 8.85
C GLY A 117 7.54 -4.98 8.24
N TRP A 118 6.28 -5.40 8.12
CA TRP A 118 5.92 -6.65 7.45
C TRP A 118 6.36 -6.67 5.98
N THR A 119 6.20 -5.57 5.25
CA THR A 119 6.67 -5.43 3.87
C THR A 119 8.18 -5.55 3.78
N LEU A 120 8.93 -4.83 4.63
CA LEU A 120 10.40 -4.84 4.63
C LEU A 120 10.99 -6.22 4.96
N ILE A 121 10.29 -7.04 5.75
CA ILE A 121 10.71 -8.42 6.04
C ILE A 121 10.28 -9.37 4.92
N THR A 122 9.04 -9.27 4.45
CA THR A 122 8.47 -10.24 3.50
C THR A 122 9.07 -10.09 2.10
N LEU A 123 9.39 -8.88 1.68
CA LEU A 123 9.95 -8.60 0.35
C LEU A 123 11.29 -9.34 0.09
N PRO A 124 12.33 -9.23 0.95
CA PRO A 124 13.57 -9.99 0.75
C PRO A 124 13.35 -11.49 0.87
N LEU A 125 12.48 -11.96 1.78
CA LEU A 125 12.13 -13.38 1.87
C LEU A 125 11.48 -13.90 0.58
N ALA A 126 10.60 -13.12 -0.04
CA ALA A 126 9.95 -13.45 -1.31
C ALA A 126 10.96 -13.58 -2.45
N VAL A 127 11.99 -12.73 -2.47
CA VAL A 127 13.10 -12.80 -3.43
C VAL A 127 13.97 -14.04 -3.15
N LEU A 128 14.29 -14.34 -1.88
CA LEU A 128 15.04 -15.54 -1.51
C LEU A 128 14.30 -16.83 -1.91
N TRP A 129 12.98 -16.89 -1.72
CA TRP A 129 12.18 -18.03 -2.18
C TRP A 129 12.18 -18.17 -3.70
N ALA A 130 12.20 -17.07 -4.47
CA ALA A 130 12.38 -17.14 -5.91
C ALA A 130 13.74 -17.73 -6.29
N LYS A 131 14.83 -17.27 -5.64
CA LYS A 131 16.20 -17.76 -5.88
C LYS A 131 16.35 -19.25 -5.53
N ARG A 132 15.64 -19.72 -4.50
CA ARG A 132 15.62 -21.14 -4.10
C ARG A 132 14.61 -21.99 -4.87
N HIS A 133 14.04 -21.46 -5.97
CA HIS A 133 13.01 -22.13 -6.76
C HIS A 133 11.75 -22.56 -5.98
N GLN A 134 11.49 -21.94 -4.82
CA GLN A 134 10.31 -22.18 -4.00
C GLN A 134 9.12 -21.35 -4.51
N VAL A 135 8.69 -21.63 -5.75
CA VAL A 135 7.72 -20.84 -6.53
C VAL A 135 6.42 -20.60 -5.76
N GLN A 136 5.90 -21.60 -5.06
CA GLN A 136 4.65 -21.46 -4.30
C GLN A 136 4.77 -20.47 -3.14
N ARG A 137 5.93 -20.42 -2.46
CA ARG A 137 6.15 -19.47 -1.36
C ARG A 137 6.38 -18.06 -1.91
N HIS A 138 7.21 -17.92 -2.94
CA HIS A 138 7.40 -16.66 -3.66
C HIS A 138 6.07 -16.07 -4.12
N ARG A 139 5.24 -16.86 -4.82
CA ARG A 139 3.93 -16.43 -5.32
C ARG A 139 3.02 -15.94 -4.21
N ARG A 140 2.87 -16.72 -3.13
CA ARG A 140 2.01 -16.34 -1.99
C ARG A 140 2.48 -15.03 -1.35
N ALA A 141 3.79 -14.87 -1.18
CA ALA A 141 4.37 -13.67 -0.58
C ALA A 141 4.18 -12.44 -1.48
N MET A 142 4.46 -12.55 -2.78
CA MET A 142 4.27 -11.45 -3.72
C MET A 142 2.80 -11.04 -3.87
N MET A 143 1.89 -12.03 -3.93
CA MET A 143 0.44 -11.74 -3.92
C MET A 143 0.00 -11.09 -2.60
N GLY A 144 0.51 -11.58 -1.47
CA GLY A 144 0.25 -10.98 -0.16
C GLY A 144 0.70 -9.53 -0.10
N LEU A 145 1.91 -9.22 -0.56
CA LEU A 145 2.42 -7.85 -0.61
C LEU A 145 1.61 -6.96 -1.55
N PHE A 146 1.18 -7.49 -2.70
CA PHE A 146 0.36 -6.72 -3.64
C PHE A 146 -1.02 -6.40 -3.07
N TYR A 147 -1.79 -7.43 -2.68
CA TYR A 147 -3.17 -7.24 -2.21
C TYR A 147 -3.20 -6.67 -0.79
N GLY A 148 -2.44 -7.24 0.14
CA GLY A 148 -2.43 -6.80 1.53
C GLY A 148 -1.70 -5.47 1.72
N GLY A 149 -0.63 -5.22 0.98
CA GLY A 149 0.13 -3.97 1.08
C GLY A 149 -0.59 -2.81 0.40
N PHE A 150 -0.98 -2.95 -0.88
CA PHE A 150 -1.50 -1.81 -1.64
C PHE A 150 -3.00 -1.60 -1.50
N VAL A 151 -3.85 -2.64 -1.55
CA VAL A 151 -5.31 -2.44 -1.52
C VAL A 151 -5.76 -1.86 -0.18
N ILE A 152 -5.24 -2.42 0.91
CA ILE A 152 -5.53 -1.93 2.27
C ILE A 152 -5.01 -0.49 2.42
N ASN A 153 -3.75 -0.24 2.05
CA ASN A 153 -3.16 1.09 2.20
C ASN A 153 -3.86 2.16 1.33
N LEU A 154 -4.35 1.78 0.14
CA LEU A 154 -5.13 2.68 -0.72
C LEU A 154 -6.42 3.11 -0.03
N ALA A 155 -7.18 2.16 0.55
CA ALA A 155 -8.40 2.48 1.30
C ALA A 155 -8.11 3.43 2.47
N PHE A 156 -7.01 3.21 3.19
CA PHE A 156 -6.58 4.12 4.25
C PHE A 156 -6.15 5.49 3.76
N ALA A 157 -5.49 5.59 2.61
CA ALA A 157 -4.98 6.85 2.09
C ALA A 157 -6.14 7.80 1.74
N PHE A 158 -7.27 7.25 1.27
CA PHE A 158 -8.47 7.99 0.89
C PHE A 158 -9.46 8.22 2.04
N ILE A 159 -9.09 7.96 3.29
CA ILE A 159 -9.93 8.37 4.42
C ILE A 159 -10.05 9.90 4.44
N PRO A 160 -11.28 10.46 4.56
CA PRO A 160 -11.49 11.90 4.59
C PRO A 160 -10.57 12.66 5.54
N GLY A 161 -9.93 13.71 5.01
CA GLY A 161 -8.95 14.52 5.75
C GLY A 161 -7.50 14.06 5.66
N ARG A 162 -7.19 12.98 4.92
CA ARG A 162 -5.82 12.59 4.58
C ARG A 162 -5.34 13.20 3.26
N THR A 163 -4.03 13.12 3.02
CA THR A 163 -3.40 13.72 1.84
C THR A 163 -4.00 13.27 0.51
N MET A 164 -4.25 11.97 0.32
CA MET A 164 -4.90 11.50 -0.93
C MET A 164 -6.35 11.95 -1.02
N TRP A 165 -7.07 12.12 0.10
CA TRP A 165 -8.39 12.74 0.06
C TRP A 165 -8.31 14.20 -0.41
N GLN A 166 -7.42 14.99 0.18
CA GLN A 166 -7.23 16.41 -0.16
C GLN A 166 -6.81 16.62 -1.62
N LEU A 167 -6.03 15.70 -2.19
CA LEU A 167 -5.62 15.78 -3.59
C LEU A 167 -6.79 15.68 -4.56
N PHE A 168 -7.89 15.01 -4.21
CA PHE A 168 -8.98 14.68 -5.15
C PHE A 168 -10.37 15.20 -4.72
N PHE A 169 -10.56 15.50 -3.44
CA PHE A 169 -11.86 15.83 -2.82
C PHE A 169 -11.78 17.01 -1.85
N GLY A 170 -10.65 17.73 -1.85
CA GLY A 170 -10.28 18.76 -0.87
C GLY A 170 -10.89 20.12 -1.14
#